data_AF-A0A7V4T6J4-F1
#
_entry.id   AF-A0A7V4T6J4-F1
#
_cell.length_a   1.000
_cell.length_b   1.000
_cell.length_c   1.000
_cell.angle_alpha   90.00
_cell.angle_beta   90.00
_cell.angle_gamma   90.00
#
_symmetry.space_group_name_H-M   'P 1'
#
loop_
_entity.id
_entity.type
_entity.pdbx_description
1 polymer ?
#
loop_
_entity_poly.entity_id
_entity_poly.type
_entity_poly.pdbx_seq_one_letter_code
_entity_poly.pdbx_strand_id
1 'polypeptide(L)' 'MIPMSIFDPVRPLPASIAAEMAEAPFQSEHYHALFAIGIVLFVFTFMFNLLADYISYRFRQTGEASL' A
#
# COMPACT_ATOMS: atom_id res chain seq x y z
N MET A 1 6.08 -16.13 10.79
CA MET A 1 4.99 -16.63 11.65
C MET A 1 3.73 -15.88 11.27
N ILE A 2 2.61 -16.56 11.07
CA ILE A 2 1.33 -15.91 10.74
C ILE A 2 0.68 -15.48 12.06
N PRO A 3 0.25 -14.22 12.21
CA PRO A 3 -0.47 -13.79 13.42
C PRO A 3 -1.77 -14.59 13.57
N MET A 4 -2.04 -15.08 14.76
CA MET A 4 -3.23 -15.85 15.10
C MET A 4 -4.32 -14.98 15.72
N SER A 5 -3.97 -13.76 16.13
CA SER A 5 -4.85 -12.78 16.76
C SER A 5 -4.72 -11.41 16.10
N ILE A 6 -5.80 -10.61 16.13
CA ILE A 6 -5.84 -9.22 15.64
C ILE A 6 -4.94 -8.27 16.45
N PHE A 7 -4.50 -8.69 17.63
CA PHE A 7 -3.61 -7.93 18.51
C PHE A 7 -2.15 -8.39 18.43
N ASP A 8 -1.85 -9.36 17.57
CA ASP A 8 -0.49 -9.81 17.39
C ASP A 8 0.33 -8.72 16.68
N PRO A 9 1.58 -8.47 17.12
CA PRO A 9 2.43 -7.47 16.52
C PRO A 9 2.78 -7.88 15.08
N VAL A 10 2.50 -6.99 14.13
CA VAL A 10 2.87 -7.14 12.72
C VAL A 10 3.69 -5.95 12.26
N ARG A 11 4.69 -6.21 11.41
CA ARG A 11 5.46 -5.14 10.77
C ARG A 11 4.68 -4.67 9.53
N PRO A 12 4.43 -3.35 9.37
CA PRO A 12 3.84 -2.84 8.14
C PRO A 12 4.69 -3.20 6.92
N LEU A 13 4.04 -3.50 5.78
CA LEU A 13 4.74 -3.78 4.52
C LEU A 13 5.75 -2.69 4.13
N PRO A 14 5.45 -1.38 4.22
CA PRO A 14 6.44 -0.32 3.92
C PRO A 14 7.68 -0.41 4.81
N ALA A 15 7.50 -0.70 6.10
CA ALA A 15 8.61 -0.81 7.06
C ALA A 15 9.43 -2.10 6.86
N SER A 16 8.82 -3.15 6.31
CA SER A 16 9.52 -4.40 5.96
C SER A 16 10.36 -4.19 4.70
N ILE A 17 9.78 -3.61 3.65
CA ILE A 17 10.49 -3.27 2.41
C ILE A 17 11.67 -2.35 2.72
N ALA A 18 11.47 -1.26 3.46
CA ALA A 18 12.54 -0.30 3.74
C ALA A 18 13.68 -0.90 4.57
N ALA A 19 13.37 -1.79 5.51
CA ALA A 19 14.39 -2.45 6.32
C ALA A 19 15.19 -3.49 5.51
N GLU A 20 14.50 -4.35 4.76
CA GLU A 20 15.14 -5.46 4.06
C GLU A 20 15.81 -5.01 2.74
N MET A 21 15.29 -3.98 2.06
CA MET A 21 15.93 -3.46 0.85
C MET A 21 17.30 -2.84 1.10
N ALA A 22 17.56 -2.36 2.31
CA ALA A 22 18.88 -1.84 2.68
C ALA A 22 19.94 -2.95 2.73
N GLU A 23 19.53 -4.20 2.94
CA GLU A 23 20.40 -5.36 3.13
C GLU A 23 20.37 -6.32 1.92
N ALA A 24 19.38 -6.19 1.03
CA ALA A 24 19.23 -7.05 -0.15
C ALA A 24 20.29 -6.76 -1.23
N PRO A 25 21.08 -7.76 -1.68
CA PRO A 25 22.04 -7.58 -2.76
C PRO A 25 21.33 -7.22 -4.07
N PHE A 26 21.94 -6.31 -4.84
CA PHE A 26 21.42 -5.90 -6.13
C PHE A 26 21.26 -7.10 -7.08
N GLN A 27 20.11 -7.21 -7.76
CA GLN A 27 19.73 -8.31 -8.64
C GLN A 27 19.64 -9.70 -7.99
N SER A 28 19.58 -9.78 -6.65
CA SER A 28 19.27 -11.05 -5.99
C SER A 28 17.79 -11.42 -6.11
N GLU A 29 17.48 -12.70 -5.92
CA GLU A 29 16.08 -13.17 -5.82
C GLU A 29 15.31 -12.43 -4.72
N HIS A 30 15.96 -12.14 -3.60
CA HIS A 30 15.36 -11.38 -2.50
C HIS A 30 15.04 -9.93 -2.88
N TYR A 31 15.94 -9.27 -3.62
CA TYR A 31 15.70 -7.93 -4.16
C TYR A 31 14.47 -7.90 -5.08
N HIS A 32 14.35 -8.87 -5.99
CA HIS A 32 13.18 -9.00 -6.88
C HIS A 32 11.89 -9.28 -6.10
N ALA A 33 11.94 -10.12 -5.06
CA ALA A 33 10.80 -10.39 -4.20
C ALA A 33 10.32 -9.13 -3.47
N LEU A 34 11.24 -8.36 -2.87
CA LEU A 34 10.90 -7.10 -2.20
C LEU A 34 10.33 -6.07 -3.19
N PHE A 35 10.86 -6.01 -4.41
CA PHE A 35 10.32 -5.14 -5.45
C PHE A 35 8.90 -5.54 -5.86
N ALA A 36 8.63 -6.84 -6.02
CA ALA A 36 7.29 -7.35 -6.31
C ALA A 36 6.28 -7.00 -5.20
N ILE A 37 6.68 -7.13 -3.92
CA ILE A 37 5.85 -6.71 -2.78
C ILE A 37 5.61 -5.19 -2.81
N GLY A 38 6.61 -4.40 -3.21
CA GLY A 38 6.48 -2.96 -3.45
C GLY A 38 5.43 -2.61 -4.51
N ILE A 39 5.40 -3.36 -5.62
CA ILE A 39 4.38 -3.20 -6.67
C ILE A 39 2.99 -3.51 -6.12
N VAL A 40 2.83 -4.60 -5.37
CA VAL A 40 1.54 -4.97 -4.76
C VAL A 40 1.05 -3.87 -3.81
N LEU A 41 1.95 -3.35 -2.97
CA LEU A 41 1.65 -2.23 -2.07
C LEU A 41 1.23 -0.98 -2.86
N PHE A 42 1.94 -0.63 -3.94
CA PHE A 42 1.59 0.50 -4.80
C PHE A 42 0.21 0.34 -5.41
N VAL A 43 -0.13 -0.84 -5.95
CA VAL A 43 -1.46 -1.08 -6.51
C VAL A 43 -2.54 -0.92 -5.44
N PHE A 44 -2.30 -1.42 -4.23
CA PHE A 44 -3.25 -1.28 -3.12
C PHE A 44 -3.48 0.19 -2.74
N THR A 45 -2.40 0.95 -2.55
CA THR A 45 -2.51 2.38 -2.20
C THR A 45 -3.10 3.18 -3.35
N PHE A 46 -2.73 2.89 -4.60
CA PHE A 46 -3.28 3.55 -5.77
C PHE A 46 -4.79 3.29 -5.90
N MET A 47 -5.25 2.05 -5.73
CA MET A 47 -6.68 1.73 -5.75
C MET A 47 -7.44 2.45 -4.65
N PHE A 48 -6.90 2.50 -3.43
CA PHE A 48 -7.53 3.25 -2.35
C PHE A 48 -7.63 4.74 -2.66
N ASN A 49 -6.55 5.34 -3.17
CA ASN A 49 -6.55 6.76 -3.58
C ASN A 49 -7.53 7.01 -4.73
N LEU A 50 -7.60 6.12 -5.72
CA LEU A 50 -8.52 6.23 -6.85
C LEU A 50 -9.98 6.13 -6.40
N LEU A 51 -10.29 5.21 -5.48
CA LEU A 51 -11.62 5.09 -4.89
C LEU A 51 -12.00 6.34 -4.09
N ALA A 52 -11.07 6.87 -3.29
CA ALA A 52 -11.29 8.09 -2.53
C ALA A 52 -11.58 9.29 -3.46
N ASP A 53 -10.83 9.41 -4.55
CA ASP A 53 -11.02 10.46 -5.56
C ASP A 53 -12.37 10.29 -6.29
N TYR A 54 -12.71 9.08 -6.72
CA TYR A 54 -14.00 8.79 -7.36
C TYR A 54 -15.19 9.15 -6.47
N ILE A 55 -15.11 8.80 -5.18
CA ILE A 55 -16.14 9.11 -4.19
C ILE A 55 -16.21 10.64 -3.98
N SER A 56 -15.07 11.31 -3.82
CA SER A 56 -14.98 12.77 -3.64
C SER A 56 -15.60 13.53 -4.82
N TYR A 57 -15.33 13.08 -6.05
CA TYR A 57 -15.90 13.67 -7.27
C TYR A 57 -17.43 13.59 -7.29
N ARG A 58 -18.02 12.47 -6.83
CA ARG A 58 -19.47 12.29 -6.74
C ARG A 58 -20.10 13.21 -5.69
N PHE A 59 -19.45 13.40 -4.54
CA PHE A 59 -19.96 14.29 -3.48
C PHE A 59 -19.85 15.77 -3.82
N ARG A 60 -18.81 16.19 -4.56
CA ARG A 60 -18.68 17.59 -5.03
C ARG A 60 -19.77 18.03 -5.99
N GLN A 61 -20.23 17.15 -6.90
CA GLN A 61 -21.33 17.46 -7.82
C GLN A 61 -22.65 17.79 -7.12
N THR A 62 -22.88 17.28 -5.90
CA THR A 62 -24.09 17.56 -5.13
C THR A 62 -24.02 18.89 -4.37
N GLY A 63 -22.82 19.43 -4.12
CA GLY A 63 -22.61 20.70 -3.42
C GLY A 63 -22.65 21.95 -4.31
N GLU A 64 -22.41 21.81 -5.62
CA GLU A 64 -22.48 22.92 -6.58
C GLU A 64 -23.91 23.18 -7.09
N ALA A 65 -24.81 22.20 -6.99
CA ALA A 65 -26.21 22.37 -7.36
C ALA A 65 -27.06 23.16 -6.32
N SER A 66 -26.44 23.63 -5.23
CA SER A 66 -27.11 24.36 -4.15
C SER A 66 -26.67 25.82 -3.99
N LEU A 67 -25.97 26.41 -4.96
CA LEU A 67 -25.65 27.85 -5.00
C LEU A 67 -26.19 28.51 -6.26
#